data_AF-A7I7L9-F1
#
_entry.id   AF-A7I7L9-F1
#
_cell.length_a   1.000
_cell.length_b   1.000
_cell.length_c   1.000
_cell.angle_alpha   90.00
_cell.angle_beta   90.00
_cell.angle_gamma   90.00
#
_symmetry.space_group_name_H-M   'P 1'
#
loop_
_entity.id
_entity.type
_entity.pdbx_description
1 polymer ?
#
loop_
_entity_poly.entity_id
_entity_poly.type
_entity_poly.pdbx_seq_one_letter_code
_entity_poly.pdbx_strand_id
1 'polypeptide(L)'
;MCLSCRSLIFFLQRFLVSILTACGKYTGTFVWANVSMGKTYLVEIRLARTRWRIKELSRAITQQFGVGHYRERHPHVTLFGPFTLGEFVCEQDLLDTIATCAAPYGAIPFTIGEWERRDGVHGGVVAFSILPSPDFVELATGLSRALTRITTSLNPWDQDPGLKWYHATIANHLPPGKAGAIMAGLPAGTQLASDDLSPPHPFFSPMRAFFAALSGPIRHFLNLEAVPIRPVLLDDAGIRITVMRENEILGEYDLMQQRWLAPEEIPDDRSWQESMARYRVSAGFERSGQFPHPPGKVFLISDLHLGHANIIRYCSRPFVPSDVDEMDRVLVANWNYTISPGDRVYFLGDLRYGKGARTEKEYKSLLNGTVTYIGGNHDRDTGETVSSARIACNGMDFLLVHDPAEAPSGYTGWVIHGHHHNNDLRAFPYIDPERKQINVSAEVVGYFPVSLQEICRTLKETVLPSGKSLLLRYPYTAISRDGTDGRNVQRDE
;
A
#
# COMPACT_ATOMS: atom_id res chain seq x y z
N MET A 1 -28.05 23.56 -28.26
CA MET A 1 -28.81 24.56 -27.48
C MET A 1 -30.11 23.91 -27.02
N CYS A 2 -30.16 23.46 -25.77
CA CYS A 2 -31.41 23.11 -25.08
C CYS A 2 -31.14 23.17 -23.57
N LEU A 3 -30.87 24.39 -23.08
CA LEU A 3 -31.13 24.73 -21.69
C LEU A 3 -32.60 25.13 -21.58
N SER A 4 -33.16 24.92 -20.39
CA SER A 4 -34.42 25.48 -19.87
C SER A 4 -35.74 24.79 -20.22
N CYS A 5 -35.95 23.59 -19.68
CA CYS A 5 -37.25 23.24 -19.09
C CYS A 5 -37.23 23.33 -17.55
N ARG A 6 -36.12 22.99 -16.89
CA ARG A 6 -36.00 23.07 -15.42
C ARG A 6 -35.88 24.50 -14.88
N SER A 7 -35.16 25.38 -15.56
CA SER A 7 -35.09 26.80 -15.17
C SER A 7 -36.41 27.54 -15.40
N LEU A 8 -37.21 27.12 -16.39
CA LEU A 8 -38.51 27.73 -16.68
C LEU A 8 -39.56 27.34 -15.62
N ILE A 9 -39.53 26.11 -15.11
CA ILE A 9 -40.40 25.65 -14.01
C ILE A 9 -40.07 26.39 -12.71
N PHE A 10 -38.78 26.56 -12.38
CA PHE A 10 -38.36 27.32 -11.21
C PHE A 10 -38.70 28.82 -11.29
N PHE A 11 -38.61 29.40 -12.49
CA PHE A 11 -38.95 30.81 -12.72
C PHE A 11 -40.47 31.03 -12.69
N LEU A 12 -41.26 30.13 -13.30
CA LEU A 12 -42.74 30.17 -13.25
C LEU A 12 -43.28 29.96 -11.83
N GLN A 13 -42.65 29.10 -11.03
CA GLN A 13 -43.03 28.89 -9.63
C GLN A 13 -42.75 30.12 -8.75
N ARG A 14 -41.63 30.82 -8.95
CA ARG A 14 -41.37 32.09 -8.23
C ARG A 14 -42.26 33.23 -8.72
N PHE A 15 -42.61 33.25 -10.00
CA PHE A 15 -43.50 34.27 -10.59
C PHE A 15 -44.94 34.11 -10.10
N LEU A 16 -45.45 32.87 -9.96
CA LEU A 16 -46.78 32.61 -9.37
C LEU A 16 -46.84 33.01 -7.89
N VAL A 17 -45.75 32.78 -7.12
CA VAL A 17 -45.69 33.14 -5.70
C VAL A 17 -45.71 34.66 -5.53
N SER A 18 -45.00 35.44 -6.37
CA SER A 18 -45.05 36.91 -6.36
C SER A 18 -46.41 37.48 -6.76
N ILE A 19 -47.14 36.85 -7.69
CA ILE A 19 -48.50 37.28 -8.06
C ILE A 19 -49.49 36.99 -6.94
N LEU A 20 -49.35 35.86 -6.23
CA LEU A 20 -50.22 35.49 -5.12
C LEU A 20 -49.93 36.26 -3.82
N THR A 21 -48.73 36.83 -3.65
CA THR A 21 -48.43 37.73 -2.52
C THR A 21 -48.87 39.18 -2.76
N ALA A 22 -49.01 39.61 -4.02
CA ALA A 22 -49.47 40.96 -4.37
C ALA A 22 -51.00 41.16 -4.27
N CYS A 23 -51.77 40.07 -4.24
CA CYS A 23 -53.22 40.10 -4.04
C CYS A 23 -53.53 39.57 -2.64
N GLY A 24 -53.53 40.46 -1.62
CA GLY A 24 -53.59 40.16 -0.19
C GLY A 24 -54.80 39.35 0.31
N LYS A 25 -54.92 38.09 -0.10
CA LYS A 25 -55.92 37.12 0.35
C LYS A 25 -55.34 35.71 0.30
N TYR A 26 -54.43 35.34 1.21
CA TYR A 26 -54.25 33.94 1.65
C TYR A 26 -53.38 33.92 2.93
N THR A 27 -54.01 33.65 4.06
CA THR A 27 -53.35 33.39 5.36
C THR A 27 -53.29 31.88 5.62
N GLY A 28 -52.74 31.13 4.66
CA GLY A 28 -52.46 29.71 4.81
C GLY A 28 -50.98 29.50 5.06
N THR A 29 -50.62 28.96 6.22
CA THR A 29 -49.29 28.42 6.48
C THR A 29 -49.01 27.31 5.48
N PHE A 30 -48.21 27.59 4.44
CA PHE A 30 -47.57 26.56 3.65
C PHE A 30 -46.58 25.83 4.55
N VAL A 31 -47.02 24.68 5.08
CA VAL A 31 -46.09 23.66 5.56
C VAL A 31 -45.32 23.21 4.34
N TRP A 32 -44.07 23.64 4.23
CA TRP A 32 -43.11 22.99 3.36
C TRP A 32 -43.01 21.56 3.87
N ALA A 33 -43.69 20.63 3.19
CA ALA A 33 -43.36 19.23 3.33
C ALA A 33 -41.88 19.12 2.96
N ASN A 34 -41.04 18.84 3.96
CA ASN A 34 -39.64 18.51 3.77
C ASN A 34 -39.57 17.42 2.70
N VAL A 35 -39.14 17.77 1.49
CA VAL A 35 -38.64 16.77 0.55
C VAL A 35 -37.38 16.24 1.21
N SER A 36 -37.51 15.10 1.88
CA SER A 36 -36.41 14.30 2.41
C SER A 36 -35.38 14.14 1.28
N MET A 37 -34.27 14.87 1.33
CA MET A 37 -33.13 14.57 0.46
C MET A 37 -32.70 13.14 0.80
N GLY A 38 -32.75 12.24 -0.18
CA GLY A 38 -32.39 10.83 0.02
C GLY A 38 -30.99 10.72 0.61
N LYS A 39 -30.78 9.69 1.45
CA LYS A 39 -29.47 9.40 2.05
C LYS A 39 -28.41 9.24 0.96
N THR A 40 -27.21 9.74 1.22
CA THR A 40 -26.06 9.61 0.30
C THR A 40 -25.23 8.38 0.68
N TYR A 41 -24.79 7.65 -0.34
CA TYR A 41 -24.00 6.43 -0.18
C TYR A 41 -22.69 6.53 -0.98
N LEU A 42 -21.69 5.74 -0.55
CA LEU A 42 -20.40 5.58 -1.21
C LEU A 42 -19.96 4.12 -1.07
N VAL A 43 -19.47 3.53 -2.17
CA VAL A 43 -18.84 2.20 -2.14
C VAL A 43 -17.33 2.40 -2.27
N GLU A 44 -16.58 1.93 -1.29
CA GLU A 44 -15.14 2.14 -1.18
C GLU A 44 -14.39 0.87 -0.82
N ILE A 45 -13.10 0.82 -1.19
CA ILE A 45 -12.12 -0.09 -0.62
C ILE A 45 -11.29 0.72 0.37
N ARG A 46 -11.19 0.23 1.60
CA ARG A 46 -10.24 0.78 2.57
C ARG A 46 -8.89 0.10 2.40
N LEU A 47 -7.81 0.87 2.59
CA LEU A 47 -6.46 0.34 2.54
C LEU A 47 -6.29 -0.74 3.60
N ALA A 48 -5.74 -1.88 3.21
CA ALA A 48 -5.55 -3.01 4.11
C ALA A 48 -4.19 -2.88 4.80
N ARG A 49 -3.11 -3.30 4.12
CA ARG A 49 -1.77 -3.37 4.73
C ARG A 49 -1.11 -2.01 4.85
N THR A 50 -1.32 -1.16 3.84
CA THR A 50 -0.60 0.11 3.71
C THR A 50 -1.22 1.24 4.54
N ARG A 51 -2.39 1.01 5.15
CA ARG A 51 -3.21 2.02 5.84
C ARG A 51 -2.42 2.90 6.79
N TRP A 52 -1.60 2.30 7.65
CA TRP A 52 -0.82 3.04 8.63
C TRP A 52 0.22 3.95 7.96
N ARG A 53 0.99 3.39 7.01
CA ARG A 53 2.05 4.09 6.29
C ARG A 53 1.50 5.26 5.48
N ILE A 54 0.37 5.05 4.79
CA ILE A 54 -0.32 6.11 4.04
C ILE A 54 -0.85 7.20 4.97
N LYS A 55 -1.43 6.85 6.13
CA LYS A 55 -1.86 7.85 7.12
C LYS A 55 -0.71 8.69 7.65
N GLU A 56 0.43 8.07 7.95
CA GLU A 56 1.61 8.78 8.45
C GLU A 56 2.23 9.68 7.39
N LEU A 57 2.31 9.24 6.14
CA LEU A 57 2.74 10.10 5.02
C LEU A 57 1.78 11.27 4.82
N SER A 58 0.46 11.03 4.79
CA SER A 58 -0.53 12.12 4.69
C SER A 58 -0.41 13.10 5.85
N ARG A 59 -0.17 12.62 7.08
CA ARG A 59 0.09 13.48 8.24
C ARG A 59 1.35 14.33 8.04
N ALA A 60 2.45 13.72 7.63
CA ALA A 60 3.72 14.41 7.44
C ALA A 60 3.61 15.50 6.38
N ILE A 61 3.00 15.18 5.23
CA ILE A 61 2.77 16.13 4.13
C ILE A 61 1.91 17.30 4.62
N THR A 62 0.75 17.00 5.19
CA THR A 62 -0.18 18.07 5.61
C THR A 62 0.38 18.93 6.74
N GLN A 63 1.22 18.38 7.61
CA GLN A 63 1.96 19.13 8.62
C GLN A 63 3.02 20.04 7.99
N GLN A 64 3.82 19.53 7.04
CA GLN A 64 4.86 20.31 6.35
C GLN A 64 4.27 21.53 5.64
N PHE A 65 3.10 21.40 5.02
CA PHE A 65 2.47 22.48 4.25
C PHE A 65 1.45 23.31 5.05
N GLY A 66 1.26 23.03 6.34
CA GLY A 66 0.32 23.76 7.20
C GLY A 66 -1.15 23.64 6.76
N VAL A 67 -1.54 22.45 6.29
CA VAL A 67 -2.88 22.14 5.75
C VAL A 67 -3.54 20.97 6.50
N GLY A 68 -3.17 20.76 7.77
CA GLY A 68 -3.65 19.64 8.58
C GLY A 68 -5.17 19.54 8.74
N HIS A 69 -5.91 20.66 8.62
CA HIS A 69 -7.37 20.66 8.69
C HIS A 69 -8.05 20.16 7.40
N TYR A 70 -7.34 20.16 6.28
CA TYR A 70 -7.80 19.62 4.99
C TYR A 70 -7.47 18.11 4.82
N ARG A 71 -6.81 17.51 5.82
CA ARG A 71 -6.31 16.14 5.72
C ARG A 71 -7.44 15.12 5.72
N GLU A 72 -7.40 14.19 4.76
CA GLU A 72 -8.23 12.98 4.80
C GLU A 72 -7.79 12.07 5.97
N ARG A 73 -8.73 11.74 6.85
CA ARG A 73 -8.47 10.92 8.05
C ARG A 73 -8.65 9.44 7.79
N HIS A 74 -9.39 9.09 6.75
CA HIS A 74 -9.73 7.73 6.36
C HIS A 74 -9.32 7.51 4.89
N PRO A 75 -8.03 7.31 4.60
CA PRO A 75 -7.61 6.96 3.24
C PRO A 75 -8.35 5.73 2.73
N HIS A 76 -8.97 5.88 1.56
CA HIS A 76 -9.79 4.89 0.89
C HIS A 76 -9.67 5.09 -0.62
N VAL A 77 -10.14 4.11 -1.39
CA VAL A 77 -10.28 4.18 -2.84
C VAL A 77 -11.75 4.02 -3.19
N THR A 78 -12.35 5.03 -3.82
CA THR A 78 -13.77 4.98 -4.20
C THR A 78 -14.00 4.07 -5.40
N LEU A 79 -14.81 3.01 -5.23
CA LEU A 79 -15.27 2.17 -6.31
C LEU A 79 -16.44 2.80 -7.06
N PHE A 80 -17.42 3.35 -6.33
CA PHE A 80 -18.63 3.96 -6.90
C PHE A 80 -19.23 5.01 -5.95
N GLY A 81 -19.61 6.17 -6.48
CA GLY A 81 -20.29 7.24 -5.75
C GLY A 81 -19.57 8.59 -5.70
N PRO A 82 -20.13 9.56 -4.95
CA PRO A 82 -21.33 9.44 -4.12
C PRO A 82 -22.63 9.29 -4.95
N PHE A 83 -23.66 8.67 -4.38
CA PHE A 83 -24.96 8.46 -5.03
C PHE A 83 -26.13 8.42 -4.04
N THR A 84 -27.34 8.49 -4.57
CA THR A 84 -28.62 8.30 -3.86
C THR A 84 -29.38 7.13 -4.46
N LEU A 85 -30.12 6.38 -3.63
CA LEU A 85 -30.92 5.24 -4.08
C LEU A 85 -32.19 5.68 -4.84
N GLY A 86 -32.73 4.75 -5.63
CA GLY A 86 -34.07 4.86 -6.23
C GLY A 86 -35.17 4.92 -5.18
N GLU A 87 -36.30 5.55 -5.55
CA GLU A 87 -37.46 5.73 -4.65
C GLU A 87 -37.98 4.41 -4.05
N PHE A 88 -37.86 3.31 -4.78
CA PHE A 88 -38.33 1.97 -4.39
C PHE A 88 -37.20 0.98 -4.12
N VAL A 89 -35.97 1.47 -3.90
CA VAL A 89 -34.79 0.64 -3.63
C VAL A 89 -34.42 0.80 -2.16
N CYS A 90 -34.34 -0.31 -1.43
CA CYS A 90 -33.92 -0.29 -0.03
C CYS A 90 -32.41 -0.55 0.14
N GLU A 91 -31.89 -0.34 1.35
CA GLU A 91 -30.49 -0.60 1.67
C GLU A 91 -30.10 -2.07 1.46
N GLN A 92 -31.04 -3.02 1.64
CA GLN A 92 -30.77 -4.44 1.39
C GLN A 92 -30.54 -4.72 -0.11
N ASP A 93 -31.34 -4.14 -1.01
CA ASP A 93 -31.15 -4.28 -2.46
C ASP A 93 -29.76 -3.80 -2.89
N LEU A 94 -29.28 -2.72 -2.27
CA LEU A 94 -27.92 -2.20 -2.48
C LEU A 94 -26.86 -3.22 -2.02
N LEU A 95 -26.98 -3.75 -0.81
CA LEU A 95 -26.03 -4.72 -0.26
C LEU A 95 -26.02 -6.03 -1.07
N ASP A 96 -27.18 -6.54 -1.47
CA ASP A 96 -27.29 -7.76 -2.27
C ASP A 96 -26.71 -7.57 -3.68
N THR A 97 -26.92 -6.40 -4.28
CA THR A 97 -26.34 -6.04 -5.58
C THR A 97 -24.81 -6.00 -5.51
N ILE A 98 -24.25 -5.39 -4.46
CA ILE A 98 -22.80 -5.32 -4.25
C ILE A 98 -22.23 -6.71 -4.01
N ALA A 99 -22.86 -7.52 -3.14
CA ALA A 99 -22.42 -8.89 -2.88
C ALA A 99 -22.42 -9.74 -4.15
N THR A 100 -23.44 -9.62 -4.99
CA THR A 100 -23.52 -10.32 -6.28
C THR A 100 -22.37 -9.93 -7.21
N CYS A 101 -22.02 -8.64 -7.27
CA CYS A 101 -20.90 -8.16 -8.07
C CYS A 101 -19.54 -8.58 -7.50
N ALA A 102 -19.42 -8.66 -6.17
CA ALA A 102 -18.19 -8.98 -5.46
C ALA A 102 -17.91 -10.50 -5.40
N ALA A 103 -18.95 -11.34 -5.49
CA ALA A 103 -18.86 -12.79 -5.32
C ALA A 103 -17.81 -13.52 -6.18
N PRO A 104 -17.52 -13.09 -7.44
CA PRO A 104 -16.50 -13.74 -8.25
C PRO A 104 -15.05 -13.47 -7.80
N TYR A 105 -14.83 -12.49 -6.92
CA TYR A 105 -13.50 -11.95 -6.64
C TYR A 105 -13.02 -12.30 -5.23
N GLY A 106 -11.73 -12.63 -5.12
CA GLY A 106 -11.01 -12.62 -3.84
C GLY A 106 -10.49 -11.22 -3.51
N ALA A 107 -9.28 -11.13 -2.98
CA ALA A 107 -8.62 -9.85 -2.79
C ALA A 107 -8.46 -9.11 -4.12
N ILE A 108 -8.70 -7.80 -4.12
CA ILE A 108 -8.65 -6.93 -5.30
C ILE A 108 -7.33 -6.15 -5.30
N PRO A 109 -6.31 -6.53 -6.09
CA PRO A 109 -5.01 -5.87 -6.04
C PRO A 109 -5.04 -4.47 -6.66
N PHE A 110 -4.22 -3.57 -6.13
CA PHE A 110 -3.89 -2.30 -6.75
C PHE A 110 -2.51 -1.81 -6.27
N THR A 111 -1.92 -0.87 -7.00
CA THR A 111 -0.67 -0.22 -6.58
C THR A 111 -0.91 1.23 -6.21
N ILE A 112 -0.38 1.64 -5.08
CA ILE A 112 -0.29 3.04 -4.64
C ILE A 112 0.99 3.63 -5.22
N GLY A 113 0.81 4.61 -6.11
CA GLY A 113 1.88 5.21 -6.88
C GLY A 113 2.28 6.59 -6.39
N GLU A 114 2.57 7.45 -7.35
CA GLU A 114 3.07 8.80 -7.14
C GLU A 114 1.97 9.77 -6.65
N TRP A 115 2.40 11.00 -6.43
CA TRP A 115 1.53 12.11 -6.06
C TRP A 115 0.74 12.62 -7.27
N GLU A 116 -0.53 12.88 -7.07
CA GLU A 116 -1.37 13.51 -8.07
C GLU A 116 -2.16 14.66 -7.48
N ARG A 117 -2.54 15.58 -8.36
CA ARG A 117 -3.41 16.71 -8.04
C ARG A 117 -4.53 16.82 -9.06
N ARG A 118 -5.70 17.19 -8.57
CA ARG A 118 -6.77 17.76 -9.40
C ARG A 118 -7.35 18.99 -8.73
N ASP A 119 -7.79 19.94 -9.56
CA ASP A 119 -8.58 21.06 -9.09
C ASP A 119 -10.04 20.87 -9.52
N GLY A 120 -10.95 21.11 -8.59
CA GLY A 120 -12.38 21.07 -8.84
C GLY A 120 -13.09 22.30 -8.31
N VAL A 121 -14.40 22.36 -8.54
CA VAL A 121 -15.27 23.44 -8.06
C VAL A 121 -15.28 23.59 -6.53
N HIS A 122 -14.96 22.51 -5.81
CA HIS A 122 -14.89 22.49 -4.35
C HIS A 122 -13.48 22.67 -3.79
N GLY A 123 -12.51 23.07 -4.63
CA GLY A 123 -11.11 23.27 -4.27
C GLY A 123 -10.17 22.22 -4.88
N GLY A 124 -8.88 22.36 -4.56
CA GLY A 124 -7.85 21.42 -4.96
C GLY A 124 -7.85 20.15 -4.11
N VAL A 125 -7.45 19.05 -4.73
CA VAL A 125 -7.24 17.75 -4.11
C VAL A 125 -5.81 17.31 -4.41
N VAL A 126 -5.11 16.85 -3.38
CA VAL A 126 -3.82 16.16 -3.49
C VAL A 126 -4.03 14.74 -2.99
N ALA A 127 -3.56 13.76 -3.75
CA ALA A 127 -3.80 12.35 -3.48
C ALA A 127 -2.61 11.49 -3.90
N PHE A 128 -2.58 10.26 -3.42
CA PHE A 128 -1.80 9.19 -4.05
C PHE A 128 -2.58 8.67 -5.26
N SER A 129 -1.89 8.49 -6.38
CA SER A 129 -2.41 7.74 -7.52
C SER A 129 -2.65 6.28 -7.14
N ILE A 130 -3.72 5.69 -7.68
CA ILE A 130 -4.00 4.27 -7.58
C ILE A 130 -3.98 3.69 -8.99
N LEU A 131 -3.08 2.75 -9.21
CA LEU A 131 -3.00 1.93 -10.42
C LEU A 131 -3.82 0.66 -10.16
N PRO A 132 -5.05 0.55 -10.71
CA PRO A 132 -5.90 -0.61 -10.49
C PRO A 132 -5.38 -1.82 -11.27
N SER A 133 -5.55 -3.02 -10.71
CA SER A 133 -5.39 -4.27 -11.48
C SER A 133 -6.54 -4.49 -12.47
N PRO A 134 -6.43 -5.43 -13.43
CA PRO A 134 -7.55 -5.82 -14.28
C PRO A 134 -8.80 -6.22 -13.48
N ASP A 135 -8.65 -7.07 -12.45
CA ASP A 135 -9.74 -7.50 -11.56
C ASP A 135 -10.40 -6.31 -10.85
N PHE A 136 -9.61 -5.31 -10.44
CA PHE A 136 -10.13 -4.07 -9.85
C PHE A 136 -11.05 -3.35 -10.85
N VAL A 137 -10.59 -3.14 -12.09
CA VAL A 137 -11.36 -2.45 -13.12
C VAL A 137 -12.62 -3.25 -13.48
N GLU A 138 -12.52 -4.58 -13.54
CA GLU A 138 -13.65 -5.46 -13.83
C GLU A 138 -14.71 -5.39 -12.73
N LEU A 139 -14.32 -5.48 -11.45
CA LEU A 139 -15.22 -5.31 -10.31
C LEU A 139 -15.91 -3.93 -10.35
N ALA A 140 -15.14 -2.86 -10.55
CA ALA A 140 -15.70 -1.51 -10.63
C ALA A 140 -16.66 -1.33 -11.82
N THR A 141 -16.38 -2.00 -12.95
CA THR A 141 -17.26 -2.06 -14.13
C THR A 141 -18.55 -2.81 -13.83
N GLY A 142 -18.47 -3.95 -13.15
CA GLY A 142 -19.64 -4.71 -12.68
C GLY A 142 -20.52 -3.88 -11.76
N LEU A 143 -19.91 -3.26 -10.74
CA LEU A 143 -20.59 -2.36 -9.81
C LEU A 143 -21.24 -1.18 -10.53
N SER A 144 -20.53 -0.50 -11.43
CA SER A 144 -21.08 0.61 -12.21
C SER A 144 -22.34 0.19 -12.98
N ARG A 145 -22.28 -0.92 -13.72
CA ARG A 145 -23.41 -1.44 -14.52
C ARG A 145 -24.59 -1.87 -13.66
N ALA A 146 -24.34 -2.41 -12.47
CA ALA A 146 -25.39 -2.88 -11.58
C ALA A 146 -26.03 -1.72 -10.80
N LEU A 147 -25.20 -0.90 -10.13
CA LEU A 147 -25.64 0.19 -9.26
C LEU A 147 -26.31 1.33 -10.03
N THR A 148 -25.91 1.61 -11.28
CA THR A 148 -26.59 2.63 -12.11
C THR A 148 -28.08 2.35 -12.29
N ARG A 149 -28.53 1.09 -12.19
CA ARG A 149 -29.95 0.72 -12.35
C ARG A 149 -30.80 0.99 -11.11
N ILE A 150 -30.16 1.11 -9.95
CA ILE A 150 -30.83 1.25 -8.65
C ILE A 150 -30.56 2.60 -7.98
N THR A 151 -29.91 3.53 -8.70
CA THR A 151 -29.51 4.84 -8.20
C THR A 151 -30.10 5.97 -9.03
N THR A 152 -30.28 7.14 -8.39
CA THR A 152 -30.91 8.33 -8.99
C THR A 152 -29.92 9.46 -9.29
N SER A 153 -28.78 9.47 -8.62
CA SER A 153 -27.67 10.40 -8.88
C SER A 153 -26.40 9.61 -9.12
N LEU A 154 -25.65 10.00 -10.16
CA LEU A 154 -24.44 9.32 -10.57
C LEU A 154 -23.30 10.33 -10.71
N ASN A 155 -22.14 9.99 -10.16
CA ASN A 155 -20.91 10.70 -10.43
C ASN A 155 -20.46 10.40 -11.87
N PRO A 156 -20.16 11.40 -12.73
CA PRO A 156 -19.78 11.16 -14.12
C PRO A 156 -18.60 10.19 -14.29
N TRP A 157 -17.66 10.18 -13.34
CA TRP A 157 -16.50 9.29 -13.36
C TRP A 157 -16.86 7.82 -13.17
N ASP A 158 -18.05 7.51 -12.66
CA ASP A 158 -18.49 6.12 -12.47
C ASP A 158 -19.03 5.50 -13.76
N GLN A 159 -19.27 6.29 -14.83
CA GLN A 159 -19.78 5.77 -16.10
C GLN A 159 -18.73 4.96 -16.88
N ASP A 160 -17.45 5.31 -16.72
CA ASP A 160 -16.34 4.62 -17.36
C ASP A 160 -15.22 4.33 -16.34
N PRO A 161 -15.34 3.20 -15.61
CA PRO A 161 -14.33 2.77 -14.65
C PRO A 161 -12.93 2.59 -15.24
N GLY A 162 -12.80 2.36 -16.56
CA GLY A 162 -11.49 2.26 -17.22
C GLY A 162 -10.74 3.58 -17.32
N LEU A 163 -11.46 4.71 -17.29
CA LEU A 163 -10.90 6.07 -17.32
C LEU A 163 -11.06 6.80 -15.97
N LYS A 164 -11.59 6.11 -14.96
CA LYS A 164 -11.83 6.68 -13.65
C LYS A 164 -10.51 7.00 -12.94
N TRP A 165 -10.50 8.15 -12.27
CA TRP A 165 -9.39 8.56 -11.43
C TRP A 165 -9.44 7.86 -10.07
N TYR A 166 -8.82 6.69 -9.99
CA TYR A 166 -8.62 6.04 -8.71
C TYR A 166 -7.49 6.72 -7.95
N HIS A 167 -7.78 7.07 -6.71
CA HIS A 167 -6.86 7.80 -5.87
C HIS A 167 -7.14 7.49 -4.39
N ALA A 168 -6.13 7.68 -3.55
CA ALA A 168 -6.29 7.74 -2.10
C ALA A 168 -5.95 9.17 -1.63
N THR A 169 -6.96 9.89 -1.16
CA THR A 169 -6.82 11.32 -0.84
C THR A 169 -5.83 11.56 0.30
N ILE A 170 -4.96 12.57 0.13
CA ILE A 170 -4.10 13.12 1.18
C ILE A 170 -4.80 14.31 1.84
N ALA A 171 -5.21 15.27 1.01
CA ALA A 171 -5.93 16.46 1.42
C ALA A 171 -6.91 16.90 0.33
N ASN A 172 -8.09 17.36 0.74
CA ASN A 172 -9.15 17.83 -0.15
C ASN A 172 -9.64 19.22 0.26
N HIS A 173 -10.49 19.83 -0.59
CA HIS A 173 -11.03 21.18 -0.37
C HIS A 173 -9.95 22.27 -0.19
N LEU A 174 -8.79 22.08 -0.80
CA LEU A 174 -7.68 23.02 -0.69
C LEU A 174 -8.03 24.33 -1.40
N PRO A 175 -7.69 25.50 -0.82
CA PRO A 175 -7.86 26.78 -1.49
C PRO A 175 -7.07 26.85 -2.81
N PRO A 176 -7.47 27.72 -3.75
CA PRO A 176 -6.75 27.92 -5.00
C PRO A 176 -5.24 28.11 -4.77
N GLY A 177 -4.42 27.44 -5.58
CA GLY A 177 -2.96 27.50 -5.51
C GLY A 177 -2.32 26.62 -4.42
N LYS A 178 -3.02 26.25 -3.35
CA LYS A 178 -2.44 25.43 -2.27
C LYS A 178 -2.07 24.02 -2.74
N ALA A 179 -2.94 23.37 -3.50
CA ALA A 179 -2.63 22.05 -4.06
C ALA A 179 -1.39 22.10 -4.97
N GLY A 180 -1.23 23.16 -5.77
CA GLY A 180 -0.04 23.36 -6.59
C GLY A 180 1.23 23.58 -5.79
N ALA A 181 1.17 24.36 -4.71
CA ALA A 181 2.30 24.56 -3.82
C ALA A 181 2.74 23.26 -3.12
N ILE A 182 1.79 22.40 -2.74
CA ILE A 182 2.10 21.07 -2.19
C ILE A 182 2.83 20.25 -3.25
N MET A 183 2.25 20.10 -4.45
CA MET A 183 2.86 19.32 -5.54
C MET A 183 4.26 19.78 -5.90
N ALA A 184 4.50 21.10 -5.96
CA ALA A 184 5.83 21.65 -6.26
C ALA A 184 6.86 21.43 -5.14
N GLY A 185 6.42 21.26 -3.90
CA GLY A 185 7.29 20.99 -2.75
C GLY A 185 7.45 19.52 -2.42
N LEU A 186 6.71 18.62 -3.08
CA LEU A 186 6.88 17.19 -2.95
C LEU A 186 8.04 16.73 -3.83
N PRO A 187 8.88 15.78 -3.35
CA PRO A 187 9.94 15.23 -4.18
C PRO A 187 9.33 14.58 -5.41
N ALA A 188 9.92 14.87 -6.57
CA ALA A 188 9.50 14.32 -7.85
C ALA A 188 9.52 12.79 -7.81
N GLY A 189 8.50 12.18 -8.42
CA GLY A 189 8.55 10.79 -8.82
C GLY A 189 9.63 10.62 -9.88
N THR A 190 10.77 10.03 -9.48
CA THR A 190 11.91 9.73 -10.36
C THR A 190 12.75 10.93 -10.83
N GLN A 191 13.68 11.37 -9.97
CA GLN A 191 15.05 11.74 -10.35
C GLN A 191 15.97 11.44 -9.16
N LEU A 192 16.55 10.24 -9.14
CA LEU A 192 17.78 10.04 -8.36
C LEU A 192 18.93 10.51 -9.27
N ALA A 193 19.33 11.77 -9.08
CA ALA A 193 20.65 12.18 -9.52
C ALA A 193 21.67 11.40 -8.69
N SER A 194 22.56 10.71 -9.40
CA SER A 194 23.84 10.24 -8.90
C SER A 194 24.67 11.42 -8.37
N ASP A 195 25.48 11.11 -7.36
CA ASP A 195 26.62 11.88 -6.87
C ASP A 195 26.32 13.22 -6.17
N ASP A 196 26.21 13.18 -4.83
CA ASP A 196 27.04 14.03 -3.98
C ASP A 196 27.11 13.48 -2.54
N LEU A 197 28.18 12.73 -2.27
CA LEU A 197 28.66 12.52 -0.91
C LEU A 197 29.42 13.79 -0.50
N SER A 198 28.70 14.79 0.01
CA SER A 198 29.27 15.86 0.84
C SER A 198 28.19 16.43 1.78
N PRO A 199 28.48 16.59 3.09
CA PRO A 199 27.53 17.13 4.04
C PRO A 199 27.35 18.64 3.77
N PRO A 200 26.11 19.19 3.72
CA PRO A 200 25.94 20.62 3.59
C PRO A 200 26.34 21.31 4.91
N HIS A 201 27.29 22.23 4.81
CA HIS A 201 27.66 23.19 5.85
C HIS A 201 26.48 24.16 6.19
N PRO A 202 26.50 24.80 7.37
CA PRO A 202 25.29 25.06 8.14
C PRO A 202 24.70 26.46 7.92
N PHE A 203 23.38 26.52 7.76
CA PHE A 203 22.58 27.65 8.26
C PHE A 203 21.96 27.24 9.60
N PHE A 204 22.45 27.87 10.66
CA PHE A 204 22.09 27.60 12.05
C PHE A 204 20.64 28.01 12.35
N SER A 205 19.80 27.05 12.74
CA SER A 205 18.57 27.29 13.50
C SER A 205 18.81 26.86 14.95
N PRO A 206 18.61 27.74 15.95
CA PRO A 206 18.98 27.49 17.35
C PRO A 206 18.22 26.33 18.00
N MET A 207 17.09 25.88 17.44
CA MET A 207 16.36 24.71 17.96
C MET A 207 17.00 23.36 17.60
N ARG A 208 17.80 23.27 16.53
CA ARG A 208 18.44 22.00 16.12
C ARG A 208 19.64 21.62 16.98
N ALA A 209 20.35 22.60 17.54
CA ALA A 209 21.53 22.35 18.38
C ALA A 209 21.18 21.68 19.72
N PHE A 210 19.99 21.96 20.27
CA PHE A 210 19.54 21.35 21.53
C PHE A 210 19.24 19.84 21.39
N PHE A 211 18.73 19.41 20.23
CA PHE A 211 18.44 17.98 19.97
C PHE A 211 19.65 17.16 19.49
N ALA A 212 20.73 17.81 19.07
CA ALA A 212 21.98 17.15 18.68
C ALA A 212 22.80 16.68 19.89
N ALA A 213 22.52 17.20 21.09
CA ALA A 213 23.25 16.90 22.32
C ALA A 213 22.69 15.70 23.12
N LEU A 214 21.63 15.05 22.63
CA LEU A 214 21.01 13.88 23.28
C LEU A 214 21.46 12.59 22.58
N SER A 215 22.01 11.66 23.35
CA SER A 215 22.49 10.37 22.87
C SER A 215 21.38 9.52 22.24
N GLY A 216 21.76 8.70 21.25
CA GLY A 216 20.91 7.86 20.41
C GLY A 216 19.80 7.04 21.09
N PRO A 217 19.92 6.58 22.36
CA PRO A 217 18.84 5.81 23.00
C PRO A 217 17.59 6.64 23.33
N ILE A 218 17.74 7.94 23.62
CA ILE A 218 16.60 8.83 23.95
C ILE A 218 15.89 9.27 22.67
N ARG A 219 16.64 9.42 21.58
CA ARG A 219 16.13 9.82 20.26
C ARG A 219 15.18 8.78 19.65
N HIS A 220 15.45 7.49 19.89
CA HIS A 220 14.59 6.39 19.42
C HIS A 220 13.35 6.18 20.31
N PHE A 221 13.40 6.62 21.57
CA PHE A 221 12.29 6.50 22.53
C PHE A 221 11.20 7.56 22.35
N LEU A 222 11.55 8.69 21.74
CA LEU A 222 10.61 9.76 21.36
C LEU A 222 10.41 9.71 19.84
N ASN A 223 9.33 9.06 19.38
CA ASN A 223 8.86 8.98 17.98
C ASN A 223 8.70 10.37 17.30
N LEU A 224 9.80 11.08 17.05
CA LEU A 224 9.85 12.43 16.47
C LEU A 224 10.93 12.54 15.39
N GLU A 225 11.27 11.44 14.72
CA GLU A 225 11.91 11.57 13.41
C GLU A 225 10.84 12.02 12.40
N ALA A 226 11.12 13.11 11.69
CA ALA A 226 10.27 13.55 10.60
C ALA A 226 10.15 12.40 9.59
N VAL A 227 8.92 11.92 9.35
CA VAL A 227 8.66 10.88 8.36
C VAL A 227 9.20 11.38 7.01
N PRO A 228 10.21 10.74 6.42
CA PRO A 228 10.75 11.20 5.15
C PRO A 228 9.66 11.06 4.09
N ILE A 229 9.26 12.19 3.51
CA ILE A 229 8.27 12.21 2.43
C ILE A 229 9.00 11.79 1.16
N ARG A 230 8.71 10.57 0.70
CA ARG A 230 9.20 10.02 -0.56
C ARG A 230 8.02 9.42 -1.31
N PRO A 231 7.99 9.50 -2.66
CA PRO A 231 6.97 8.83 -3.43
C PRO A 231 6.98 7.35 -3.07
N VAL A 232 5.82 6.79 -2.72
CA VAL A 232 5.75 5.36 -2.41
C VAL A 232 5.49 4.58 -3.69
N LEU A 233 6.00 3.35 -3.72
CA LEU A 233 5.58 2.34 -4.67
C LEU A 233 5.19 1.14 -3.81
N LEU A 234 3.90 1.04 -3.51
CA LEU A 234 3.37 0.03 -2.60
C LEU A 234 2.24 -0.71 -3.26
N ASP A 235 2.26 -2.03 -3.14
CA ASP A 235 1.13 -2.86 -3.46
C ASP A 235 0.18 -2.86 -2.25
N ASP A 236 -1.10 -2.93 -2.53
CA ASP A 236 -2.11 -3.25 -1.53
C ASP A 236 -3.22 -4.06 -2.20
N ALA A 237 -4.14 -4.56 -1.41
CA ALA A 237 -5.32 -5.23 -1.94
C ALA A 237 -6.55 -4.85 -1.13
N GLY A 238 -7.65 -4.61 -1.84
CA GLY A 238 -8.96 -4.54 -1.23
C GLY A 238 -9.37 -5.93 -0.77
N ILE A 239 -9.41 -6.14 0.54
CA ILE A 239 -9.89 -7.40 1.13
C ILE A 239 -11.31 -7.26 1.71
N ARG A 240 -11.79 -6.03 1.85
CA ARG A 240 -13.17 -5.71 2.21
C ARG A 240 -13.68 -4.56 1.35
N ILE A 241 -14.95 -4.63 0.95
CA ILE A 241 -15.69 -3.53 0.34
C ILE A 241 -16.55 -2.89 1.43
N THR A 242 -16.36 -1.61 1.67
CA THR A 242 -17.13 -0.84 2.65
C THR A 242 -18.22 -0.05 1.94
N VAL A 243 -19.44 -0.15 2.44
CA VAL A 243 -20.57 0.70 2.02
C VAL A 243 -20.78 1.75 3.09
N MET A 244 -20.55 3.00 2.72
CA MET A 244 -20.81 4.14 3.58
C MET A 244 -22.23 4.65 3.34
N ARG A 245 -22.89 5.08 4.41
CA ARG A 245 -24.14 5.82 4.41
C ARG A 245 -23.90 7.11 5.17
N GLU A 246 -23.91 8.22 4.45
CA GLU A 246 -23.48 9.53 4.94
C GLU A 246 -22.06 9.45 5.53
N ASN A 247 -21.93 9.47 6.86
CA ASN A 247 -20.65 9.40 7.57
C ASN A 247 -20.48 8.09 8.37
N GLU A 248 -21.40 7.15 8.22
CA GLU A 248 -21.41 5.87 8.94
C GLU A 248 -21.17 4.71 7.98
N ILE A 249 -20.66 3.60 8.52
CA ILE A 249 -20.55 2.35 7.78
C ILE A 249 -21.92 1.68 7.81
N LEU A 250 -22.53 1.46 6.65
CA LEU A 250 -23.73 0.63 6.50
C LEU A 250 -23.39 -0.86 6.60
N GLY A 251 -22.28 -1.27 5.98
CA GLY A 251 -21.80 -2.64 6.03
C GLY A 251 -20.42 -2.79 5.40
N GLU A 252 -19.72 -3.87 5.75
CA GLU A 252 -18.49 -4.30 5.08
C GLU A 252 -18.65 -5.73 4.55
N TYR A 253 -18.42 -5.92 3.25
CA TYR A 253 -18.37 -7.22 2.60
C TYR A 253 -16.94 -7.71 2.59
N ASP A 254 -16.68 -8.84 3.24
CA ASP A 254 -15.38 -9.47 3.28
C ASP A 254 -15.18 -10.35 2.04
N LEU A 255 -14.26 -9.93 1.16
CA LEU A 255 -13.93 -10.64 -0.08
C LEU A 255 -13.16 -11.94 0.18
N MET A 256 -12.53 -12.09 1.33
CA MET A 256 -11.82 -13.31 1.68
C MET A 256 -12.75 -14.37 2.28
N GLN A 257 -13.82 -13.93 2.93
CA GLN A 257 -14.85 -14.81 3.51
C GLN A 257 -16.14 -14.90 2.67
N GLN A 258 -16.27 -14.08 1.63
CA GLN A 258 -17.42 -14.02 0.73
C GLN A 258 -18.77 -13.76 1.44
N ARG A 259 -18.75 -12.85 2.42
CA ARG A 259 -19.93 -12.52 3.23
C ARG A 259 -19.92 -11.09 3.75
N TRP A 260 -21.09 -10.58 4.09
CA TRP A 260 -21.22 -9.41 4.95
C TRP A 260 -20.78 -9.74 6.37
N LEU A 261 -20.06 -8.81 7.00
CA LEU A 261 -19.68 -8.90 8.41
C LEU A 261 -20.81 -8.40 9.30
N ALA A 262 -20.96 -9.00 10.48
CA ALA A 262 -21.81 -8.45 11.52
C ALA A 262 -21.23 -7.12 12.04
N PRO A 263 -22.06 -6.17 12.52
CA PRO A 263 -21.60 -4.86 12.97
C PRO A 263 -20.46 -4.90 14.01
N GLU A 264 -20.49 -5.88 14.91
CA GLU A 264 -19.48 -6.14 15.94
C GLU A 264 -18.17 -6.70 15.37
N GLU A 265 -18.20 -7.36 14.22
CA GLU A 265 -17.02 -7.91 13.54
C GLU A 265 -16.27 -6.86 12.71
N ILE A 266 -16.92 -5.76 12.34
CA ILE A 266 -16.31 -4.70 11.52
C ILE A 266 -15.11 -4.04 12.24
N PRO A 267 -15.23 -3.59 13.51
CA PRO A 267 -14.11 -2.98 14.23
C PRO A 267 -13.22 -3.98 14.96
N ASP A 268 -13.54 -5.28 14.95
CA ASP A 268 -12.84 -6.30 15.72
C ASP A 268 -11.52 -6.75 15.07
N ASP A 269 -10.44 -6.69 15.86
CA ASP A 269 -9.09 -7.06 15.40
C ASP A 269 -9.02 -8.55 15.01
N ARG A 270 -9.77 -9.45 15.66
CA ARG A 270 -9.75 -10.88 15.32
C ARG A 270 -10.42 -11.17 14.00
N SER A 271 -11.58 -10.55 13.75
CA SER A 271 -12.23 -10.57 12.44
C SER A 271 -11.27 -10.07 11.35
N TRP A 272 -10.56 -8.97 11.58
CA TRP A 272 -9.57 -8.47 10.63
C TRP A 272 -8.39 -9.43 10.44
N GLN A 273 -7.92 -10.05 11.52
CA GLN A 273 -6.85 -11.05 11.49
C GLN A 273 -7.24 -12.27 10.63
N GLU A 274 -8.47 -12.76 10.74
CA GLU A 274 -8.99 -13.86 9.91
C GLU A 274 -9.02 -13.48 8.41
N SER A 275 -9.52 -12.29 8.07
CA SER A 275 -9.47 -11.79 6.68
C SER A 275 -8.04 -11.72 6.17
N MET A 276 -7.12 -11.21 6.99
CA MET A 276 -5.71 -11.06 6.64
C MET A 276 -5.00 -12.41 6.49
N ALA A 277 -5.32 -13.40 7.31
CA ALA A 277 -4.77 -14.76 7.19
C ALA A 277 -5.15 -15.42 5.86
N ARG A 278 -6.44 -15.34 5.48
CA ARG A 278 -6.91 -15.81 4.17
C ARG A 278 -6.26 -15.04 3.03
N TYR A 279 -6.11 -13.73 3.17
CA TYR A 279 -5.40 -12.91 2.20
C TYR A 279 -3.96 -13.40 2.01
N ARG A 280 -3.20 -13.60 3.10
CA ARG A 280 -1.81 -14.08 3.02
C ARG A 280 -1.69 -15.38 2.23
N VAL A 281 -2.59 -16.34 2.47
CA VAL A 281 -2.60 -17.61 1.72
C VAL A 281 -2.91 -17.36 0.24
N SER A 282 -3.97 -16.62 -0.07
CA SER A 282 -4.37 -16.35 -1.46
C SER A 282 -3.34 -15.55 -2.26
N ALA A 283 -2.65 -14.60 -1.62
CA ALA A 283 -1.60 -13.78 -2.22
C ALA A 283 -0.24 -14.51 -2.27
N GLY A 284 -0.15 -15.69 -1.66
CA GLY A 284 1.06 -16.50 -1.59
C GLY A 284 2.16 -15.88 -0.72
N PHE A 285 1.78 -15.18 0.35
CA PHE A 285 2.63 -14.72 1.46
C PHE A 285 2.69 -15.72 2.62
N GLU A 286 1.80 -16.70 2.62
CA GLU A 286 1.76 -17.78 3.62
C GLU A 286 1.47 -19.09 2.88
N ARG A 287 2.23 -20.14 3.21
CA ARG A 287 1.98 -21.49 2.71
C ARG A 287 1.94 -22.48 3.86
N SER A 288 1.04 -23.44 3.76
CA SER A 288 0.94 -24.56 4.68
C SER A 288 1.55 -25.83 4.05
N GLY A 289 2.01 -26.74 4.91
CA GLY A 289 2.63 -28.01 4.52
C GLY A 289 4.15 -27.96 4.47
N GLN A 290 4.75 -28.95 3.79
CA GLN A 290 6.18 -29.02 3.52
C GLN A 290 6.38 -29.24 2.02
N PHE A 291 7.37 -28.58 1.42
CA PHE A 291 7.78 -28.85 0.04
C PHE A 291 9.22 -29.39 0.02
N PRO A 292 9.42 -30.62 0.56
CA PRO A 292 10.75 -31.21 0.62
C PRO A 292 11.24 -31.48 -0.80
N HIS A 293 12.50 -31.19 -1.02
CA HIS A 293 13.19 -31.46 -2.27
C HIS A 293 14.53 -32.14 -1.95
N PRO A 294 15.20 -32.75 -2.95
CA PRO A 294 16.51 -33.34 -2.72
C PRO A 294 17.46 -32.30 -2.11
N PRO A 295 18.13 -32.61 -1.00
CA PRO A 295 18.94 -31.64 -0.27
C PRO A 295 20.14 -31.17 -1.09
N GLY A 296 20.73 -30.06 -0.66
CA GLY A 296 21.97 -29.52 -1.23
C GLY A 296 21.75 -28.31 -2.12
N LYS A 297 20.58 -27.65 -2.02
CA LYS A 297 20.35 -26.36 -2.68
C LYS A 297 20.87 -25.21 -1.82
N VAL A 298 21.03 -24.04 -2.45
CA VAL A 298 21.43 -22.80 -1.80
C VAL A 298 20.28 -21.79 -1.85
N PHE A 299 19.94 -21.24 -0.69
CA PHE A 299 18.88 -20.24 -0.52
C PHE A 299 19.38 -18.99 0.18
N LEU A 300 18.70 -17.87 -0.05
CA LEU A 300 19.00 -16.57 0.53
C LEU A 300 17.73 -15.88 1.04
N ILE A 301 17.85 -15.14 2.15
CA ILE A 301 16.82 -14.24 2.69
C ILE A 301 17.44 -13.33 3.76
N SER A 302 16.82 -12.18 4.03
CA SER A 302 17.20 -11.26 5.10
C SER A 302 15.98 -10.73 5.87
N ASP A 303 16.26 -10.05 6.99
CA ASP A 303 15.35 -9.12 7.65
C ASP A 303 14.03 -9.74 8.11
N LEU A 304 14.08 -10.95 8.66
CA LEU A 304 12.89 -11.59 9.23
C LEU A 304 12.30 -10.77 10.37
N HIS A 305 13.14 -10.09 11.16
CA HIS A 305 12.70 -9.26 12.30
C HIS A 305 11.68 -9.98 13.20
N LEU A 306 11.96 -11.22 13.56
CA LEU A 306 11.12 -12.00 14.45
C LEU A 306 10.96 -11.28 15.80
N GLY A 307 9.73 -11.20 16.30
CA GLY A 307 9.34 -10.49 17.53
C GLY A 307 9.21 -8.97 17.40
N HIS A 308 9.34 -8.40 16.19
CA HIS A 308 9.36 -6.96 15.97
C HIS A 308 7.98 -6.38 15.57
N ALA A 309 7.08 -6.11 16.51
CA ALA A 309 5.73 -5.62 16.20
C ALA A 309 5.69 -4.35 15.30
N ASN A 310 6.65 -3.43 15.46
CA ASN A 310 6.70 -2.19 14.66
C ASN A 310 7.05 -2.43 13.19
N ILE A 311 7.75 -3.53 12.84
CA ILE A 311 8.11 -3.83 11.45
C ILE A 311 6.87 -4.07 10.59
N ILE A 312 5.79 -4.56 11.20
CA ILE A 312 4.52 -4.83 10.53
C ILE A 312 3.97 -3.53 9.92
N ARG A 313 3.96 -2.45 10.70
CA ARG A 313 3.50 -1.12 10.23
C ARG A 313 4.51 -0.46 9.31
N TYR A 314 5.78 -0.54 9.66
CA TYR A 314 6.87 0.08 8.91
C TYR A 314 6.93 -0.43 7.47
N CYS A 315 6.92 -1.76 7.29
CA CYS A 315 7.00 -2.41 5.97
C CYS A 315 5.62 -2.77 5.39
N SER A 316 4.50 -2.43 6.06
CA SER A 316 3.16 -2.86 5.64
C SER A 316 3.06 -4.38 5.46
N ARG A 317 3.62 -5.15 6.41
CA ARG A 317 3.55 -6.61 6.38
C ARG A 317 2.08 -7.06 6.60
N PRO A 318 1.64 -8.17 6.01
CA PRO A 318 0.25 -8.64 6.06
C PRO A 318 -0.11 -9.28 7.41
N PHE A 319 0.17 -8.61 8.53
CA PHE A 319 -0.09 -9.10 9.88
C PHE A 319 -0.75 -8.01 10.71
N VAL A 320 -1.41 -8.41 11.80
CA VAL A 320 -1.97 -7.44 12.74
C VAL A 320 -0.91 -7.07 13.78
N PRO A 321 -0.59 -5.78 14.00
CA PRO A 321 0.48 -5.38 14.93
C PRO A 321 0.29 -5.84 16.39
N SER A 322 -0.94 -6.15 16.79
CA SER A 322 -1.28 -6.66 18.13
C SER A 322 -0.95 -8.14 18.31
N ASP A 323 -0.65 -8.88 17.23
CA ASP A 323 -0.26 -10.30 17.26
C ASP A 323 1.02 -10.53 16.45
N VAL A 324 2.16 -10.14 17.04
CA VAL A 324 3.48 -10.38 16.44
C VAL A 324 3.85 -11.87 16.41
N ASP A 325 3.29 -12.67 17.32
CA ASP A 325 3.56 -14.11 17.39
C ASP A 325 2.97 -14.85 16.18
N GLU A 326 1.85 -14.37 15.60
CA GLU A 326 1.35 -14.83 14.31
C GLU A 326 2.38 -14.62 13.19
N MET A 327 2.95 -13.41 13.08
CA MET A 327 3.98 -13.12 12.08
C MET A 327 5.15 -14.08 12.23
N ASP A 328 5.68 -14.24 13.44
CA ASP A 328 6.81 -15.13 13.70
C ASP A 328 6.51 -16.58 13.29
N ARG A 329 5.34 -17.10 13.67
CA ARG A 329 4.90 -18.46 13.29
C ARG A 329 4.84 -18.63 11.78
N VAL A 330 4.26 -17.68 11.07
CA VAL A 330 4.11 -17.74 9.60
C VAL A 330 5.46 -17.65 8.90
N LEU A 331 6.35 -16.74 9.32
CA LEU A 331 7.67 -16.60 8.71
C LEU A 331 8.54 -17.84 8.93
N VAL A 332 8.52 -18.44 10.13
CA VAL A 332 9.19 -19.71 10.41
C VAL A 332 8.58 -20.85 9.60
N ALA A 333 7.26 -20.90 9.45
CA ALA A 333 6.59 -21.90 8.63
C ALA A 333 6.97 -21.76 7.14
N ASN A 334 6.99 -20.55 6.60
CA ASN A 334 7.42 -20.29 5.22
C ASN A 334 8.89 -20.67 4.98
N TRP A 335 9.76 -20.41 5.95
CA TRP A 335 11.15 -20.88 5.92
C TRP A 335 11.19 -22.40 5.81
N ASN A 336 10.55 -23.10 6.74
CA ASN A 336 10.59 -24.57 6.80
C ASN A 336 9.80 -25.26 5.69
N TYR A 337 8.85 -24.55 5.06
CA TYR A 337 8.19 -24.99 3.84
C TYR A 337 9.20 -25.08 2.68
N THR A 338 10.13 -24.12 2.62
CA THR A 338 11.09 -23.96 1.53
C THR A 338 12.38 -24.72 1.76
N ILE A 339 12.88 -24.74 2.99
CA ILE A 339 14.22 -25.21 3.35
C ILE A 339 14.15 -26.63 3.92
N SER A 340 14.86 -27.55 3.28
CA SER A 340 15.11 -28.90 3.79
C SER A 340 16.31 -28.90 4.75
N PRO A 341 16.40 -29.83 5.72
CA PRO A 341 17.51 -29.85 6.69
C PRO A 341 18.93 -29.89 6.10
N GLY A 342 19.09 -30.46 4.90
CA GLY A 342 20.39 -30.55 4.20
C GLY A 342 20.71 -29.38 3.27
N ASP A 343 19.85 -28.37 3.18
CA ASP A 343 20.10 -27.20 2.35
C ASP A 343 21.03 -26.21 3.04
N ARG A 344 21.70 -25.40 2.22
CA ARG A 344 22.53 -24.29 2.69
C ARG A 344 21.74 -23.00 2.59
N VAL A 345 21.72 -22.22 3.65
CA VAL A 345 21.07 -20.91 3.67
C VAL A 345 22.06 -19.83 4.02
N TYR A 346 22.05 -18.74 3.26
CA TYR A 346 22.70 -17.50 3.64
C TYR A 346 21.64 -16.55 4.17
N PHE A 347 21.69 -16.26 5.47
CA PHE A 347 20.80 -15.32 6.12
C PHE A 347 21.51 -13.97 6.24
N LEU A 348 20.97 -12.93 5.58
CA LEU A 348 21.67 -11.67 5.36
C LEU A 348 21.41 -10.61 6.45
N GLY A 349 21.10 -11.03 7.68
CA GLY A 349 21.02 -10.17 8.85
C GLY A 349 19.60 -9.81 9.29
N ASP A 350 19.51 -9.22 10.48
CA ASP A 350 18.30 -8.76 11.17
C ASP A 350 17.30 -9.89 11.44
N LEU A 351 17.76 -10.92 12.15
CA LEU A 351 16.95 -12.11 12.45
C LEU A 351 15.78 -11.77 13.37
N ARG A 352 16.06 -11.06 14.47
CA ARG A 352 15.08 -10.80 15.54
C ARG A 352 15.24 -9.42 16.13
N TYR A 353 14.12 -8.81 16.51
CA TYR A 353 14.10 -7.57 17.28
C TYR A 353 12.98 -7.57 18.31
N GLY A 354 13.06 -6.71 19.33
CA GLY A 354 12.07 -6.62 20.41
C GLY A 354 12.55 -7.19 21.75
N LYS A 355 12.03 -6.61 22.83
CA LYS A 355 12.41 -6.95 24.21
C LYS A 355 11.73 -8.23 24.72
N GLY A 356 10.50 -8.51 24.26
CA GLY A 356 9.74 -9.72 24.61
C GLY A 356 9.86 -10.86 23.61
N ALA A 357 10.65 -10.68 22.55
CA ALA A 357 10.90 -11.71 21.54
C ALA A 357 11.67 -12.89 22.14
N ARG A 358 11.55 -14.07 21.52
CA ARG A 358 12.39 -15.22 21.87
C ARG A 358 13.87 -14.87 21.67
N THR A 359 14.73 -15.62 22.35
CA THR A 359 16.18 -15.47 22.16
C THR A 359 16.57 -15.86 20.73
N GLU A 360 17.69 -15.32 20.27
CA GLU A 360 18.25 -15.67 18.96
C GLU A 360 18.46 -17.19 18.82
N LYS A 361 18.99 -17.83 19.86
CA LYS A 361 19.18 -19.29 19.92
C LYS A 361 17.87 -20.06 19.75
N GLU A 362 16.80 -19.63 20.42
CA GLU A 362 15.48 -20.26 20.28
C GLU A 362 14.94 -20.13 18.86
N TYR A 363 15.02 -18.95 18.23
CA TYR A 363 14.60 -18.79 16.84
C TYR A 363 15.46 -19.63 15.88
N LYS A 364 16.80 -19.59 15.99
CA LYS A 364 17.70 -20.40 15.17
C LYS A 364 17.38 -21.89 15.25
N SER A 365 16.97 -22.39 16.44
CA SER A 365 16.61 -23.81 16.62
C SER A 365 15.33 -24.24 15.91
N LEU A 366 14.51 -23.30 15.45
CA LEU A 366 13.27 -23.56 14.72
C LEU A 366 13.46 -23.56 13.20
N LEU A 367 14.62 -23.13 12.70
CA LEU A 367 14.87 -22.94 11.27
C LEU A 367 15.65 -24.12 10.69
N ASN A 368 15.09 -24.76 9.66
CA ASN A 368 15.77 -25.83 8.92
C ASN A 368 17.00 -25.31 8.16
N GLY A 369 17.90 -26.24 7.84
CA GLY A 369 19.07 -26.01 6.98
C GLY A 369 20.35 -25.70 7.73
N THR A 370 21.46 -25.71 7.01
CA THR A 370 22.76 -25.24 7.49
C THR A 370 22.91 -23.77 7.15
N VAL A 371 22.77 -22.91 8.15
CA VAL A 371 22.68 -21.46 7.94
C VAL A 371 24.02 -20.78 8.21
N THR A 372 24.48 -19.97 7.25
CA THR A 372 25.52 -18.96 7.44
C THR A 372 24.84 -17.61 7.71
N TYR A 373 25.04 -17.07 8.91
CA TYR A 373 24.48 -15.79 9.33
C TYR A 373 25.46 -14.67 9.01
N ILE A 374 25.02 -13.69 8.23
CA ILE A 374 25.72 -12.43 7.99
C ILE A 374 25.12 -11.41 8.96
N GLY A 375 25.97 -10.69 9.71
CA GLY A 375 25.50 -9.80 10.77
C GLY A 375 24.71 -8.61 10.22
N GLY A 376 23.48 -8.42 10.70
CA GLY A 376 22.69 -7.21 10.44
C GLY A 376 22.83 -6.15 11.53
N ASN A 377 22.29 -4.96 11.28
CA ASN A 377 22.38 -3.81 12.19
C ASN A 377 21.68 -4.03 13.53
N HIS A 378 20.69 -4.92 13.57
CA HIS A 378 19.92 -5.27 14.76
C HIS A 378 20.37 -6.57 15.41
N ASP A 379 21.29 -7.31 14.77
CA ASP A 379 21.87 -8.51 15.34
C ASP A 379 22.98 -8.14 16.34
N ARG A 380 23.10 -8.95 17.38
CA ARG A 380 24.21 -8.79 18.33
C ARG A 380 25.41 -9.53 17.76
N ASP A 381 26.58 -8.91 17.81
CA ASP A 381 27.82 -9.63 17.55
C ASP A 381 28.08 -10.64 18.67
N THR A 382 27.74 -11.89 18.40
CA THR A 382 27.98 -13.05 19.27
C THR A 382 29.22 -13.84 18.85
N GLY A 383 29.96 -13.38 17.84
CA GLY A 383 31.04 -14.12 17.18
C GLY A 383 30.56 -15.27 16.27
N GLU A 384 29.25 -15.52 16.18
CA GLU A 384 28.66 -16.55 15.30
C GLU A 384 28.33 -16.02 13.90
N THR A 385 28.39 -14.71 13.69
CA THR A 385 28.09 -14.06 12.40
C THR A 385 29.36 -13.74 11.62
N VAL A 386 29.26 -13.74 10.30
CA VAL A 386 30.31 -13.21 9.42
C VAL A 386 29.91 -11.83 8.90
N SER A 387 30.87 -11.00 8.52
CA SER A 387 30.57 -9.67 7.95
C SER A 387 30.13 -9.74 6.47
N SER A 388 30.62 -10.74 5.74
CA SER A 388 30.24 -10.98 4.34
C SER A 388 30.56 -12.42 3.94
N ALA A 389 29.98 -12.85 2.82
CA ALA A 389 30.32 -14.12 2.20
C ALA A 389 30.39 -14.00 0.67
N ARG A 390 31.15 -14.88 0.03
CA ARG A 390 31.24 -14.96 -1.44
C ARG A 390 30.76 -16.32 -1.91
N ILE A 391 29.91 -16.31 -2.93
CA ILE A 391 29.42 -17.52 -3.58
C ILE A 391 29.45 -17.34 -5.10
N ALA A 392 29.56 -18.44 -5.82
CA ALA A 392 29.52 -18.45 -7.27
C ALA A 392 28.42 -19.39 -7.75
N CYS A 393 27.73 -19.00 -8.82
CA CYS A 393 26.71 -19.82 -9.45
C CYS A 393 26.64 -19.51 -10.94
N ASN A 394 26.61 -20.54 -11.78
CA ASN A 394 26.40 -20.40 -13.22
C ASN A 394 27.42 -19.47 -13.94
N GLY A 395 28.64 -19.33 -13.38
CA GLY A 395 29.70 -18.45 -13.89
C GLY A 395 29.61 -16.99 -13.42
N MET A 396 28.68 -16.68 -12.51
CA MET A 396 28.53 -15.37 -11.88
C MET A 396 29.04 -15.42 -10.44
N ASP A 397 29.75 -14.36 -10.03
CA ASP A 397 30.18 -14.16 -8.65
C ASP A 397 29.20 -13.27 -7.91
N PHE A 398 28.91 -13.65 -6.67
CA PHE A 398 28.03 -12.91 -5.78
C PHE A 398 28.75 -12.59 -4.46
N LEU A 399 28.66 -11.33 -4.05
CA LEU A 399 29.04 -10.85 -2.72
C LEU A 399 27.76 -10.70 -1.89
N LEU A 400 27.75 -11.34 -0.74
CA LEU A 400 26.67 -11.32 0.23
C LEU A 400 27.07 -10.37 1.37
N VAL A 401 26.30 -9.31 1.58
CA VAL A 401 26.44 -8.32 2.67
C VAL A 401 25.06 -7.99 3.23
N HIS A 402 24.96 -7.46 4.44
CA HIS A 402 23.65 -6.99 4.94
C HIS A 402 23.25 -5.68 4.27
N ASP A 403 24.08 -4.64 4.42
CA ASP A 403 23.89 -3.33 3.79
C ASP A 403 24.71 -3.25 2.48
N PRO A 404 24.09 -2.97 1.32
CA PRO A 404 24.82 -2.88 0.06
C PRO A 404 25.85 -1.74 0.04
N ALA A 405 25.75 -0.73 0.92
CA ALA A 405 26.76 0.32 1.06
C ALA A 405 28.10 -0.19 1.62
N GLU A 406 28.12 -1.37 2.25
CA GLU A 406 29.33 -2.02 2.75
C GLU A 406 30.09 -2.80 1.66
N ALA A 407 29.50 -2.94 0.47
CA ALA A 407 30.17 -3.59 -0.65
C ALA A 407 31.40 -2.75 -1.11
N PRO A 408 32.56 -3.39 -1.38
CA PRO A 408 33.73 -2.66 -1.87
C PRO A 408 33.44 -1.93 -3.19
N SER A 409 33.82 -0.66 -3.29
CA SER A 409 33.53 0.21 -4.43
C SER A 409 34.02 -0.30 -5.79
N GLY A 410 35.02 -1.20 -5.81
CA GLY A 410 35.56 -1.83 -7.02
C GLY A 410 35.02 -3.23 -7.32
N TYR A 411 34.02 -3.72 -6.57
CA TYR A 411 33.47 -5.06 -6.80
C TYR A 411 32.66 -5.09 -8.11
N THR A 412 33.00 -6.03 -9.01
CA THR A 412 32.43 -6.10 -10.36
C THR A 412 31.33 -7.16 -10.53
N GLY A 413 31.19 -8.05 -9.54
CA GLY A 413 30.15 -9.08 -9.47
C GLY A 413 28.80 -8.55 -9.01
N TRP A 414 27.90 -9.45 -8.65
CA TRP A 414 26.58 -9.11 -8.13
C TRP A 414 26.59 -8.98 -6.60
N VAL A 415 25.95 -7.96 -6.06
CA VAL A 415 25.78 -7.79 -4.61
C VAL A 415 24.38 -8.26 -4.23
N ILE A 416 24.28 -9.26 -3.35
CA ILE A 416 23.02 -9.66 -2.74
C ILE A 416 22.98 -9.08 -1.33
N HIS A 417 21.91 -8.37 -1.01
CA HIS A 417 21.79 -7.62 0.24
C HIS A 417 20.40 -7.74 0.88
N GLY A 418 20.34 -7.39 2.18
CA GLY A 418 19.11 -7.12 2.92
C GLY A 418 18.99 -5.63 3.19
N HIS A 419 18.72 -5.27 4.45
CA HIS A 419 18.76 -3.92 5.03
C HIS A 419 17.70 -2.93 4.48
N HIS A 420 17.62 -2.80 3.16
CA HIS A 420 16.66 -1.94 2.48
C HIS A 420 15.34 -2.66 2.25
N HIS A 421 14.39 -2.41 3.14
CA HIS A 421 13.03 -2.91 3.01
C HIS A 421 12.25 -2.36 1.80
N ASN A 422 10.98 -2.72 1.67
CA ASN A 422 10.03 -2.19 0.67
C ASN A 422 9.67 -0.69 0.86
N ASN A 423 10.52 0.09 1.51
CA ASN A 423 10.31 1.51 1.68
C ASN A 423 10.66 2.31 0.42
N ASP A 424 11.63 1.84 -0.37
CA ASP A 424 12.14 2.52 -1.55
C ASP A 424 12.49 1.51 -2.66
N LEU A 425 11.47 0.80 -3.17
CA LEU A 425 11.63 -0.23 -4.20
C LEU A 425 12.10 0.30 -5.56
N ARG A 426 12.05 1.62 -5.76
CA ARG A 426 12.66 2.25 -6.95
C ARG A 426 14.18 2.21 -6.87
N ALA A 427 14.73 2.47 -5.68
CA ALA A 427 16.17 2.45 -5.44
C ALA A 427 16.72 1.05 -5.12
N PHE A 428 15.92 0.22 -4.43
CA PHE A 428 16.30 -1.11 -3.96
C PHE A 428 15.25 -2.17 -4.37
N PRO A 429 15.06 -2.39 -5.69
CA PRO A 429 14.16 -3.42 -6.20
C PRO A 429 14.69 -4.83 -5.89
N TYR A 430 13.91 -5.87 -6.18
CA TYR A 430 14.38 -7.25 -6.05
C TYR A 430 15.63 -7.51 -6.90
N ILE A 431 15.65 -7.09 -8.17
CA ILE A 431 16.84 -7.13 -9.03
C ILE A 431 17.03 -5.77 -9.70
N ASP A 432 18.17 -5.14 -9.45
CA ASP A 432 18.68 -3.97 -10.19
C ASP A 432 19.85 -4.42 -11.09
N PRO A 433 19.61 -4.62 -12.39
CA PRO A 433 20.64 -5.08 -13.31
C PRO A 433 21.76 -4.07 -13.56
N GLU A 434 21.51 -2.77 -13.37
CA GLU A 434 22.50 -1.74 -13.68
C GLU A 434 23.47 -1.54 -12.53
N ARG A 435 22.97 -1.60 -11.30
CA ARG A 435 23.83 -1.62 -10.10
C ARG A 435 24.36 -3.00 -9.77
N LYS A 436 23.88 -4.04 -10.47
CA LYS A 436 24.10 -5.46 -10.16
C LYS A 436 23.78 -5.79 -8.70
N GLN A 437 22.65 -5.28 -8.22
CA GLN A 437 22.18 -5.48 -6.84
C GLN A 437 20.94 -6.37 -6.81
N ILE A 438 20.84 -7.21 -5.78
CA ILE A 438 19.70 -8.09 -5.54
C ILE A 438 19.28 -7.94 -4.09
N ASN A 439 18.04 -7.52 -3.87
CA ASN A 439 17.48 -7.29 -2.54
C ASN A 439 16.67 -8.51 -2.07
N VAL A 440 17.11 -9.17 -1.00
CA VAL A 440 16.46 -10.37 -0.43
C VAL A 440 15.79 -10.10 0.93
N SER A 441 15.49 -8.85 1.26
CA SER A 441 14.66 -8.52 2.43
C SER A 441 13.32 -9.25 2.39
N ALA A 442 12.84 -9.73 3.55
CA ALA A 442 11.70 -10.64 3.65
C ALA A 442 10.47 -10.18 2.85
N GLU A 443 10.05 -8.92 2.98
CA GLU A 443 8.90 -8.38 2.24
C GLU A 443 9.14 -8.20 0.72
N VAL A 444 10.39 -8.09 0.28
CA VAL A 444 10.74 -7.94 -1.14
C VAL A 444 10.62 -9.29 -1.87
N VAL A 445 11.03 -10.37 -1.20
CA VAL A 445 10.94 -11.74 -1.73
C VAL A 445 9.61 -12.43 -1.43
N GLY A 446 8.67 -11.73 -0.79
CA GLY A 446 7.34 -12.25 -0.46
C GLY A 446 7.34 -13.25 0.69
N TYR A 447 8.28 -13.13 1.62
CA TYR A 447 8.40 -13.86 2.88
C TYR A 447 8.83 -15.34 2.77
N PHE A 448 9.52 -15.70 1.68
CA PHE A 448 10.12 -17.02 1.48
C PHE A 448 11.61 -16.91 1.11
N PRO A 449 12.46 -17.84 1.57
CA PRO A 449 13.82 -17.94 1.05
C PRO A 449 13.85 -18.13 -0.46
N VAL A 450 14.70 -17.38 -1.16
CA VAL A 450 14.85 -17.45 -2.62
C VAL A 450 16.01 -18.34 -3.00
N SER A 451 15.84 -19.14 -4.05
CA SER A 451 16.89 -20.04 -4.53
C SER A 451 17.94 -19.28 -5.33
N LEU A 452 19.22 -19.51 -5.00
CA LEU A 452 20.34 -18.98 -5.80
C LEU A 452 20.25 -19.42 -7.27
N GLN A 453 19.86 -20.66 -7.51
CA GLN A 453 19.73 -21.18 -8.88
C GLN A 453 18.63 -20.46 -9.66
N GLU A 454 17.53 -20.09 -8.99
CA GLU A 454 16.44 -19.34 -9.59
C GLU A 454 16.86 -17.91 -9.95
N ILE A 455 17.59 -17.25 -9.03
CA ILE A 455 18.21 -15.94 -9.28
C ILE A 455 19.12 -16.05 -10.50
N CYS A 456 20.05 -17.01 -10.52
CA CYS A 456 20.98 -17.19 -11.64
C CYS A 456 20.27 -17.48 -12.97
N ARG A 457 19.14 -18.20 -12.94
CA ARG A 457 18.34 -18.47 -14.14
C ARG A 457 17.66 -17.19 -14.63
N THR A 458 17.02 -16.45 -13.72
CA THR A 458 16.37 -15.16 -14.01
C THR A 458 17.34 -14.18 -14.65
N LEU A 459 18.56 -14.06 -14.11
CA LEU A 459 19.60 -13.18 -14.66
C LEU A 459 20.09 -13.58 -16.06
N LYS A 460 19.98 -14.87 -16.43
CA LYS A 460 20.39 -15.38 -17.75
C LYS A 460 19.28 -15.29 -18.80
N GLU A 461 18.07 -15.65 -18.42
CA GLU A 461 16.91 -15.76 -19.32
C GLU A 461 16.27 -14.41 -19.57
N THR A 462 16.32 -13.52 -18.59
CA THR A 462 15.78 -12.19 -18.78
C THR A 462 16.81 -11.37 -19.57
N VAL A 463 16.58 -11.24 -20.87
CA VAL A 463 17.07 -10.07 -21.62
C VAL A 463 16.30 -8.88 -21.04
N LEU A 464 16.72 -8.42 -19.85
CA LEU A 464 16.12 -7.26 -19.21
C LEU A 464 16.30 -6.12 -20.20
N PRO A 465 15.22 -5.52 -20.75
CA PRO A 465 15.34 -4.31 -21.55
C PRO A 465 16.17 -3.33 -20.72
N SER A 466 17.19 -2.72 -21.30
CA SER A 466 18.15 -1.91 -20.54
C SER A 466 17.41 -0.97 -19.60
N GLY A 467 17.64 -1.15 -18.30
CA GLY A 467 17.07 -0.32 -17.23
C GLY A 467 15.69 -0.65 -16.69
N LYS A 468 15.13 -1.84 -16.99
CA LYS A 468 13.98 -2.35 -16.23
C LYS A 468 14.44 -3.15 -15.01
N SER A 469 14.18 -2.61 -13.82
CA SER A 469 14.34 -3.34 -12.56
C SER A 469 13.23 -4.38 -12.40
N LEU A 470 13.54 -5.51 -11.78
CA LEU A 470 12.58 -6.58 -11.52
C LEU A 470 12.02 -6.44 -10.10
N LEU A 471 10.69 -6.46 -10.00
CA LEU A 471 9.95 -6.46 -8.74
C LEU A 471 9.14 -7.76 -8.66
N LEU A 472 9.47 -8.63 -7.69
CA LEU A 472 8.92 -9.98 -7.63
C LEU A 472 7.39 -10.02 -7.44
N ARG A 473 6.83 -9.01 -6.75
CA ARG A 473 5.41 -8.96 -6.35
C ARG A 473 4.65 -7.74 -6.85
N TYR A 474 5.24 -6.93 -7.74
CA TYR A 474 4.65 -5.70 -8.23
C TYR A 474 4.48 -5.77 -9.76
N PRO A 475 3.63 -6.67 -10.28
CA PRO A 475 3.53 -6.90 -11.73
C PRO A 475 2.92 -5.71 -12.49
N TYR A 476 2.22 -4.81 -11.80
CA TYR A 476 1.57 -3.63 -12.37
C TYR A 476 2.47 -2.38 -12.36
N THR A 477 3.72 -2.52 -11.92
CA THR A 477 4.70 -1.44 -11.88
C THR A 477 5.76 -1.70 -12.94
N ALA A 478 5.51 -1.24 -14.15
CA ALA A 478 6.57 -1.10 -15.13
C ALA A 478 7.37 0.17 -14.77
N ILE A 479 8.49 0.01 -14.06
CA ILE A 479 9.44 1.10 -13.85
C ILE A 479 10.28 1.22 -15.12
N SER A 480 9.90 2.13 -16.01
CA SER A 480 10.80 2.66 -17.03
C SER A 480 11.62 3.80 -16.41
N ARG A 481 12.92 3.85 -16.70
CA ARG A 481 13.80 4.92 -16.19
C ARG A 481 13.51 6.31 -16.77
N ASP A 482 12.68 6.40 -17.80
CA ASP A 482 12.31 7.63 -18.49
C ASP A 482 10.97 8.22 -18.02
N GLY A 483 10.33 7.63 -17.00
CA GLY A 483 9.04 8.11 -16.50
C GLY A 483 7.90 7.95 -17.49
N THR A 484 8.06 7.11 -18.53
CA THR A 484 6.96 6.81 -19.45
C THR A 484 6.12 5.65 -18.94
N ASP A 485 4.85 5.98 -18.65
CA ASP A 485 3.77 5.12 -18.18
C ASP A 485 3.77 3.75 -18.87
N GLY A 486 4.09 2.70 -18.12
CA GLY A 486 4.13 1.33 -18.62
C GLY A 486 2.75 0.70 -18.67
N ARG A 487 1.90 1.21 -19.56
CA ARG A 487 0.76 0.45 -20.08
C ARG A 487 1.31 -0.58 -21.06
N ASN A 488 0.97 -1.84 -20.83
CA ASN A 488 1.30 -3.05 -21.60
C ASN A 488 2.51 -3.84 -21.08
N VAL A 489 2.25 -4.70 -20.11
CA VAL A 489 2.79 -6.06 -20.15
C VAL A 489 1.59 -7.00 -20.01
N GLN A 490 1.04 -7.44 -21.14
CA GLN A 490 0.21 -8.64 -21.18
C GLN A 490 1.06 -9.81 -20.69
N ARG A 491 0.53 -10.59 -19.75
CA ARG A 491 1.06 -11.92 -19.45
C ARG A 491 0.58 -12.86 -20.56
N ASP A 492 1.50 -13.34 -21.37
CA ASP A 492 1.30 -14.63 -22.02
C ASP A 492 1.74 -15.72 -21.03
N GLU A 493 0.75 -16.51 -20.61
CA GLU A 493 0.73 -17.82 -19.93
C GLU A 493 1.69 -18.11 -18.75
#